data_AF-A0A7R9IU63-F1
#
_entry.id   AF-A0A7R9IU63-F1
#
_cell.length_a   1.000
_cell.length_b   1.000
_cell.length_c   1.000
_cell.angle_alpha   90.00
_cell.angle_beta   90.00
_cell.angle_gamma   90.00
#
_symmetry.space_group_name_H-M   'P 1'
#
loop_
_entity.id
_entity.type
_entity.pdbx_description
1 polymer ?
#
loop_
_entity_poly.entity_id
_entity_poly.type
_entity_poly.pdbx_seq_one_letter_code
_entity_poly.pdbx_strand_id
1 'polypeptide(L)'
;MSHYTPVSQFYQDRAILVTGGTGFMGKFFNRIRKEQPLAVNKVIPIEGDITRPDLGISLSDQNVITRTVSIVFHSAATVRFDEVLKVSVQTNMVGTKQLVQLCHKILKLEVS
;
A
#
# COMPACT_ATOMS: atom_id res chain seq x y z
N MET A 1 8.55 28.18 -13.62
CA MET A 1 7.64 27.09 -13.19
C MET A 1 8.25 25.76 -13.61
N SER A 2 8.50 24.84 -12.68
CA SER A 2 8.83 23.46 -13.04
C SER A 2 7.59 22.83 -13.69
N HIS A 3 7.68 22.51 -14.98
CA HIS A 3 6.62 21.78 -15.68
C HIS A 3 6.57 20.34 -15.15
N TYR A 4 5.67 20.08 -14.21
CA TYR A 4 5.33 18.73 -13.83
C TYR A 4 4.78 17.97 -15.05
N THR A 5 5.16 16.71 -15.19
CA THR A 5 4.48 15.80 -16.10
C THR A 5 3.05 15.54 -15.60
N PRO A 6 2.09 15.16 -16.47
CA PRO A 6 0.74 14.85 -16.04
C PRO A 6 0.67 13.82 -14.89
N VAL A 7 1.56 12.83 -14.92
CA VAL A 7 1.69 11.82 -13.86
C VAL A 7 2.12 12.46 -12.54
N SER A 8 3.14 13.30 -12.54
CA SER A 8 3.59 13.96 -11.31
C SER A 8 2.57 14.95 -10.74
N GLN A 9 1.77 15.60 -11.59
CA GLN A 9 0.67 16.46 -11.16
C GLN A 9 -0.46 15.64 -10.52
N PHE A 10 -0.77 14.47 -11.07
CA PHE A 10 -1.77 13.58 -10.50
C PHE A 10 -1.41 13.15 -9.07
N TYR A 11 -0.14 12.79 -8.80
CA TYR A 11 0.27 12.34 -7.46
C TYR A 11 0.60 13.48 -6.49
N GLN A 12 0.48 14.74 -6.89
CA GLN A 12 0.81 15.87 -6.04
C GLN A 12 -0.13 15.95 -4.83
N ASP A 13 0.44 16.12 -3.63
CA ASP A 13 -0.28 16.23 -2.34
C ASP A 13 -1.16 15.02 -1.97
N ARG A 14 -0.88 13.86 -2.57
CA ARG A 14 -1.59 12.60 -2.29
C ARG A 14 -0.77 11.68 -1.41
N ALA A 15 -1.43 11.07 -0.42
CA ALA A 15 -0.87 9.94 0.31
C ALA A 15 -1.32 8.63 -0.35
N ILE A 16 -0.36 7.74 -0.57
CA ILE A 16 -0.57 6.47 -1.27
C ILE A 16 -0.31 5.33 -0.28
N LEU A 17 -1.30 4.45 -0.09
CA LEU A 17 -1.09 3.20 0.63
C LEU A 17 -0.54 2.16 -0.35
N VAL A 18 0.59 1.54 -0.01
CA VAL A 18 1.18 0.45 -0.79
C VAL A 18 1.24 -0.81 0.07
N THR A 19 0.60 -1.87 -0.38
CA THR A 19 0.75 -3.20 0.24
C THR A 19 1.78 -4.03 -0.53
N GLY A 20 2.43 -4.99 0.13
CA GLY A 20 3.50 -5.79 -0.47
C GLY A 20 4.86 -5.08 -0.45
N GLY A 21 5.01 -4.08 0.44
CA GLY A 21 6.22 -3.28 0.62
C GLY A 21 7.50 -4.08 0.89
N THR A 22 7.39 -5.29 1.46
CA THR A 22 8.51 -6.19 1.75
C THR A 22 8.91 -7.08 0.58
N GLY A 23 8.05 -7.19 -0.44
CA GLY A 23 8.31 -7.98 -1.65
C GLY A 23 9.01 -7.17 -2.74
N PHE A 24 8.46 -7.19 -3.96
CA PHE A 24 9.00 -6.46 -5.11
C PHE A 24 9.22 -4.97 -4.83
N MET A 25 8.30 -4.32 -4.11
CA MET A 25 8.38 -2.90 -3.73
C MET A 25 9.55 -2.59 -2.79
N GLY A 26 10.04 -3.57 -2.01
CA GLY A 26 11.17 -3.36 -1.10
C GLY A 26 12.46 -3.02 -1.84
N LYS A 27 12.66 -3.62 -3.02
CA LYS A 27 13.80 -3.30 -3.90
C LYS A 27 13.74 -1.86 -4.42
N PHE A 28 12.54 -1.36 -4.70
CA PHE A 28 12.31 0.01 -5.13
C PHE A 28 12.64 1.01 -4.01
N PHE A 29 12.18 0.77 -2.78
CA PHE A 29 12.52 1.63 -1.64
C PHE A 29 14.03 1.63 -1.33
N ASN A 30 14.70 0.49 -1.48
CA ASN A 30 16.17 0.43 -1.36
C ASN A 30 16.86 1.31 -2.41
N ARG A 31 16.34 1.33 -3.64
CA ARG A 31 16.84 2.21 -4.70
C ARG A 31 16.60 3.69 -4.37
N ILE A 32 15.41 4.07 -3.90
CA ILE A 32 15.12 5.43 -3.44
C ILE A 32 16.10 5.85 -2.35
N ARG A 33 16.35 4.99 -1.36
CA ARG A 33 17.28 5.30 -0.26
C ARG A 33 18.70 5.59 -0.76
N LYS A 34 19.13 4.97 -1.87
CA LYS A 34 20.44 5.19 -2.47
C LYS A 34 20.48 6.43 -3.38
N GLU A 35 19.47 6.60 -4.24
CA GLU A 35 19.47 7.62 -5.30
C GLU A 35 18.85 8.95 -4.87
N GLN A 36 17.91 8.93 -3.92
CA GLN A 36 17.17 10.09 -3.41
C GLN A 36 16.93 9.98 -1.89
N PRO A 37 17.99 10.13 -1.06
CA PRO A 37 17.89 9.89 0.39
C PRO A 37 16.82 10.74 1.09
N LEU A 38 16.63 11.99 0.65
CA LEU A 38 15.62 12.89 1.20
C LEU A 38 14.18 12.45 0.90
N ALA A 39 13.97 11.66 -0.15
CA ALA A 39 12.64 11.14 -0.50
C ALA A 39 12.19 10.02 0.45
N VAL A 40 13.11 9.37 1.18
CA VAL A 40 12.78 8.34 2.18
C VAL A 40 11.93 8.91 3.32
N ASN A 41 12.08 10.21 3.64
CA ASN A 41 11.27 10.88 4.65
C ASN A 41 9.77 10.93 4.29
N LYS A 42 9.41 10.67 3.03
CA LYS A 42 8.02 10.57 2.56
C LYS A 42 7.45 9.15 2.71
N VAL A 43 8.27 8.17 3.10
CA VAL A 43 7.86 6.77 3.28
C VAL A 43 7.55 6.54 4.75
N ILE A 44 6.30 6.23 5.05
CA ILE A 44 5.82 5.92 6.40
C ILE A 44 5.55 4.41 6.48
N PRO A 45 6.35 3.63 7.23
CA PRO A 45 6.08 2.22 7.41
C PRO A 45 4.82 2.02 8.27
N ILE A 46 3.94 1.13 7.82
CA ILE A 46 2.77 0.68 8.59
C ILE A 46 2.93 -0.82 8.81
N GLU A 47 2.91 -1.25 10.07
CA GLU A 47 2.91 -2.67 10.40
C GLU A 47 1.56 -3.30 10.03
N GLY A 48 1.62 -4.48 9.42
CA GLY A 48 0.44 -5.21 8.99
C GLY A 48 0.77 -6.60 8.47
N ASP A 49 -0.23 -7.46 8.52
CA ASP A 49 -0.23 -8.81 7.97
C ASP A 49 -1.58 -9.07 7.32
N ILE A 50 -1.56 -9.20 5.99
CA ILE A 50 -2.75 -9.39 5.17
C ILE A 50 -3.57 -10.64 5.53
N THR A 51 -2.94 -11.62 6.19
CA THR A 51 -3.61 -12.86 6.61
C THR A 51 -4.39 -12.69 7.92
N ARG A 52 -4.16 -11.60 8.66
CA ARG A 52 -4.80 -11.30 9.95
C ARG A 52 -6.08 -10.45 9.77
N PRO A 53 -6.99 -10.46 10.76
CA PRO A 53 -8.12 -9.53 10.81
C PRO A 53 -7.67 -8.07 10.71
N ASP A 54 -8.44 -7.26 9.99
CA ASP A 54 -8.17 -5.84 9.73
C ASP A 54 -6.75 -5.60 9.18
N LEU A 55 -6.26 -6.56 8.38
CA LEU A 55 -4.92 -6.58 7.81
C LEU A 55 -3.80 -6.54 8.88
N GLY A 56 -4.09 -6.86 10.14
CA GLY A 56 -3.15 -6.76 11.25
C GLY A 56 -2.69 -5.32 11.56
N ILE A 57 -3.39 -4.31 11.03
CA ILE A 57 -3.02 -2.89 11.18
C ILE A 57 -3.58 -2.35 12.50
N SER A 58 -2.77 -1.58 13.22
CA SER A 58 -3.20 -0.91 14.46
C SER A 58 -4.36 0.05 14.21
N LEU A 59 -5.22 0.28 15.20
CA LEU A 59 -6.32 1.25 15.08
C LEU A 59 -5.81 2.68 14.80
N SER A 60 -4.65 3.06 15.36
CA SER A 60 -4.01 4.35 15.10
C SER A 60 -3.65 4.50 13.63
N ASP A 61 -3.03 3.48 13.05
CA ASP A 61 -2.61 3.51 11.64
C ASP A 61 -3.80 3.42 10.69
N GLN A 62 -4.84 2.65 11.03
CA GLN A 62 -6.11 2.66 10.29
C GLN A 62 -6.72 4.06 10.26
N ASN A 63 -6.68 4.82 11.36
CA ASN A 63 -7.16 6.20 11.40
C ASN A 63 -6.32 7.14 10.53
N VAL A 64 -5.00 6.96 10.51
CA VAL A 64 -4.11 7.73 9.61
C VAL A 64 -4.46 7.42 8.15
N ILE A 65 -4.54 6.14 7.79
CA ILE A 65 -4.86 5.67 6.43
C ILE A 65 -6.20 6.26 5.97
N THR A 66 -7.25 6.05 6.76
CA THR A 66 -8.62 6.47 6.40
C THR A 66 -8.75 7.98 6.21
N ARG A 67 -7.96 8.80 6.90
CA ARG A 67 -8.02 10.27 6.82
C ARG A 67 -7.09 10.87 5.75
N THR A 68 -6.01 10.19 5.39
CA THR A 68 -4.94 10.77 4.59
C THR A 68 -4.79 10.16 3.21
N VAL A 69 -5.02 8.84 3.08
CA VAL A 69 -4.81 8.11 1.83
C VAL A 69 -5.87 8.47 0.81
N SER A 70 -5.46 8.63 -0.46
CA SER A 70 -6.37 8.82 -1.58
C SER A 70 -6.20 7.79 -2.69
N ILE A 71 -5.08 7.04 -2.68
CA ILE A 71 -4.76 6.02 -3.68
C ILE A 71 -4.22 4.78 -2.96
N VAL A 72 -4.67 3.59 -3.39
CA VAL A 72 -4.22 2.31 -2.84
C VAL A 72 -3.62 1.46 -3.95
N PHE A 73 -2.35 1.07 -3.79
CA PHE A 73 -1.70 0.05 -4.62
C PHE A 73 -1.64 -1.29 -3.88
N HIS A 74 -2.36 -2.27 -4.42
CA HIS A 74 -2.34 -3.63 -3.90
C HIS A 74 -1.36 -4.52 -4.68
N SER A 75 -0.12 -4.63 -4.18
CA SER A 75 0.89 -5.54 -4.74
C SER A 75 1.23 -6.70 -3.78
N ALA A 76 0.56 -6.79 -2.63
CA ALA A 76 0.66 -7.96 -1.75
C ALA A 76 -0.10 -9.14 -2.35
N ALA A 77 0.56 -9.88 -3.24
CA ALA A 77 0.04 -11.13 -3.79
C ALA A 77 1.13 -12.20 -3.74
N THR A 78 0.74 -13.43 -3.45
CA THR A 78 1.59 -14.60 -3.68
C THR A 78 1.20 -15.27 -4.98
N VAL A 79 2.14 -15.36 -5.92
CA VAL A 79 2.02 -16.19 -7.13
C VAL A 79 3.03 -17.33 -6.98
N ARG A 80 2.66 -18.32 -6.18
CA ARG A 80 3.44 -19.55 -5.99
C ARG A 80 2.57 -20.73 -6.38
N PHE A 81 2.97 -21.44 -7.42
CA PHE A 81 2.21 -22.58 -7.97
C PHE A 81 2.27 -23.83 -7.07
N ASP A 82 3.21 -23.85 -6.13
CA ASP A 82 3.46 -24.89 -5.12
C ASP A 82 2.90 -24.54 -3.74
N GLU A 83 2.22 -23.40 -3.59
CA GLU A 83 1.66 -22.97 -2.32
C GLU A 83 0.33 -23.70 -2.04
N VAL A 84 0.13 -24.10 -0.77
CA VAL A 84 -1.10 -24.78 -0.35
C VAL A 84 -2.28 -23.86 -0.64
N LEU A 85 -3.29 -24.37 -1.37
CA LEU A 85 -4.49 -23.63 -1.79
C LEU A 85 -5.09 -22.75 -0.68
N LYS A 86 -5.11 -23.26 0.56
CA LYS A 86 -5.61 -22.54 1.74
C LYS A 86 -4.84 -21.24 2.03
N VAL A 87 -3.52 -21.24 1.87
CA VAL A 87 -2.66 -20.07 2.08
C VAL A 87 -2.87 -19.06 0.96
N SER A 88 -2.93 -19.50 -0.29
CA SER A 88 -3.17 -18.60 -1.42
C SER A 88 -4.59 -17.99 -1.39
N VAL A 89 -5.61 -18.73 -0.94
CA VAL A 89 -6.95 -18.18 -0.71
C VAL A 89 -6.94 -17.14 0.41
N GLN A 90 -6.25 -17.42 1.53
CA GLN A 90 -6.16 -16.47 2.64
C GLN A 90 -5.47 -15.16 2.22
N THR A 91 -4.34 -15.26 1.52
CA THR A 91 -3.57 -14.08 1.12
C THR A 91 -4.25 -13.32 -0.03
N ASN A 92 -4.64 -14.01 -1.10
CA ASN A 92 -5.06 -13.34 -2.34
C ASN A 92 -6.56 -13.03 -2.38
N MET A 93 -7.41 -13.80 -1.68
CA MET A 93 -8.86 -13.56 -1.70
C MET A 93 -9.32 -12.87 -0.41
N VAL A 94 -9.04 -13.46 0.75
CA VAL A 94 -9.48 -12.90 2.04
C VAL A 94 -8.74 -11.60 2.32
N GLY A 95 -7.43 -11.56 2.08
CA GLY A 95 -6.61 -10.35 2.14
C GLY A 95 -7.16 -9.20 1.30
N THR A 96 -7.41 -9.47 0.01
CA THR A 96 -7.99 -8.49 -0.91
C THR A 96 -9.35 -7.98 -0.42
N LYS A 97 -10.23 -8.87 0.05
CA LYS A 97 -11.54 -8.48 0.60
C LYS A 97 -11.38 -7.53 1.79
N GLN A 98 -10.49 -7.84 2.72
CA GLN A 98 -10.23 -6.98 3.88
C GLN A 98 -9.65 -5.62 3.47
N LEU A 99 -8.77 -5.60 2.46
CA LEU A 99 -8.26 -4.34 1.91
C LEU A 99 -9.36 -3.50 1.29
N VAL A 100 -10.27 -4.09 0.52
CA VAL A 100 -11.44 -3.38 -0.03
C VAL A 100 -12.33 -2.83 1.10
N GLN A 101 -12.52 -3.58 2.18
CA GLN A 101 -13.24 -3.09 3.36
C GLN A 101 -12.55 -1.89 4.03
N LEU A 102 -11.22 -1.88 4.10
CA LEU A 102 -10.46 -0.71 4.55
C LEU A 102 -10.66 0.47 3.60
N CYS A 103 -10.59 0.24 2.27
CA CYS A 103 -10.81 1.27 1.26
C CYS A 103 -12.17 1.96 1.40
N HIS A 104 -13.24 1.22 1.74
CA HIS A 104 -14.56 1.83 1.99
C HIS A 104 -14.58 2.79 3.18
N LYS A 105 -13.61 2.73 4.09
CA LYS A 105 -13.47 3.65 5.23
C LYS A 105 -12.60 4.87 4.88
N ILE A 106 -11.96 4.91 3.71
CA ILE A 106 -11.06 6.00 3.30
C ILE A 106 -11.88 7.20 2.81
N LEU A 107 -11.69 8.34 3.45
CA LEU A 107 -12.48 9.56 3.24
C LEU A 107 -12.18 10.28 1.93
N LYS A 108 -10.98 10.09 1.39
CA LYS A 108 -10.46 10.80 0.22
C LYS A 108 -10.15 9.86 -0.95
N LEU A 109 -10.74 8.66 -0.95
CA LEU A 109 -10.42 7.65 -1.95
C LEU A 109 -10.85 8.14 -3.34
N GLU A 110 -9.89 8.21 -4.24
CA GLU A 110 -10.14 8.58 -5.63
C GLU A 110 -10.06 7.33 -6.51
N VAL A 111 -10.97 7.24 -7.46
CA VAL A 111 -10.95 6.20 -8.50
C VAL A 111 -10.36 6.83 -9.75
N SER A 112 -9.24 6.27 -10.20
CA SER A 112 -8.58 6.62 -11.47
C SER A 112 -9.19 5.88 -12.64
#